data_AF-A0AAE3SE82-F1
#
_entry.id   AF-A0AAE3SE82-F1
#
_cell.length_a   1.000
_cell.length_b   1.000
_cell.length_c   1.000
_cell.angle_alpha   90.00
_cell.angle_beta   90.00
_cell.angle_gamma   90.00
#
_symmetry.space_group_name_H-M   'P 1'
#
loop_
_entity.id
_entity.type
_entity.pdbx_description
1 polymer ?
#
loop_
_entity_poly.entity_id
_entity_poly.type
_entity_poly.pdbx_seq_one_letter_code
_entity_poly.pdbx_strand_id
1 'polypeptide(L)'
;MLHIINKVFYWDDSMLSLGTDRGYSEIYQYIKWFWIIFLLVYLSFKKRSFSYNVWGLFFTYLLLDDALQFHEIAGAIVARGLPNVSFAGLRIQDIGELMVSGTVGLVLLLLVLLTYILGSKVFRKLSHDMVLLIAVLIFCGVVVDVVHTSINANKVIKGLLGLIEDGGEMVVVSIICWYVFLQNIRNEEDKVNLFDFLYFNLIKRSA
;
A
#
# COMPACT_ATOMS: atom_id res chain seq x y z
N MET A 1 2.19 17.67 -8.45
CA MET A 1 2.31 19.13 -8.70
C MET A 1 1.10 19.68 -9.47
N LEU A 2 0.61 19.05 -10.54
CA LEU A 2 -0.60 19.47 -11.26
C LEU A 2 -1.91 19.39 -10.44
N HIS A 3 -2.06 18.43 -9.52
CA HIS A 3 -3.24 18.35 -8.63
C HIS A 3 -3.41 19.54 -7.66
N ILE A 4 -2.30 20.07 -7.16
CA ILE A 4 -2.30 21.25 -6.27
C ILE A 4 -2.71 22.49 -7.06
N ILE A 5 -2.23 22.59 -8.32
CA ILE A 5 -2.61 23.67 -9.23
C ILE A 5 -4.10 23.54 -9.59
N ASN A 6 -4.60 22.34 -9.87
CA ASN A 6 -6.02 22.14 -10.18
C ASN A 6 -6.94 22.60 -9.02
N LYS A 7 -6.67 22.16 -7.79
CA LYS A 7 -7.46 22.54 -6.60
C LYS A 7 -7.41 24.04 -6.25
N VAL A 8 -6.34 24.74 -6.63
CA VAL A 8 -6.12 26.17 -6.33
C VAL A 8 -6.55 27.08 -7.49
N PHE A 9 -6.48 26.62 -8.74
CA PHE A 9 -6.72 27.42 -9.95
C PHE A 9 -8.01 27.07 -10.72
N TYR A 10 -8.89 26.21 -10.21
CA TYR A 10 -10.18 25.86 -10.84
C TYR A 10 -10.01 25.39 -12.30
N TRP A 11 -9.23 24.34 -12.53
CA TRP A 11 -9.23 23.66 -13.83
C TRP A 11 -10.23 22.50 -13.76
N ASP A 12 -11.42 22.70 -14.31
CA ASP A 12 -12.61 21.86 -14.10
C ASP A 12 -12.55 20.46 -14.75
N ASP A 13 -11.42 19.75 -14.61
CA ASP A 13 -11.23 18.38 -15.06
C ASP A 13 -11.19 17.43 -13.85
N SER A 14 -12.27 16.67 -13.69
CA SER A 14 -12.44 15.68 -12.64
C SER A 14 -11.40 14.55 -12.72
N MET A 15 -10.82 14.27 -13.90
CA MET A 15 -9.82 13.21 -14.07
C MET A 15 -8.46 13.56 -13.43
N LEU A 16 -8.25 14.85 -13.14
CA LEU A 16 -7.09 15.40 -12.44
C LEU A 16 -7.40 15.64 -10.96
N SER A 17 -8.38 14.97 -10.36
CA SER A 17 -8.53 14.90 -8.90
C SER A 17 -7.90 13.61 -8.39
N LEU A 18 -7.32 13.65 -7.19
CA LEU A 18 -6.62 12.48 -6.60
C LEU A 18 -7.59 11.34 -6.27
N GLY A 19 -8.76 11.66 -5.70
CA GLY A 19 -9.80 10.70 -5.32
C GLY A 19 -10.95 10.61 -6.32
N THR A 20 -10.66 10.65 -7.62
CA THR A 20 -11.66 10.29 -8.63
C THR A 20 -11.35 8.90 -9.15
N ASP A 21 -12.29 7.97 -8.94
CA ASP A 21 -12.23 6.62 -9.48
C ASP A 21 -11.91 6.68 -10.97
N ARG A 22 -10.87 5.94 -11.36
CA ARG A 22 -10.26 5.83 -12.69
C ARG A 22 -9.64 7.11 -13.22
N GLY A 23 -9.28 8.03 -12.32
CA GLY A 23 -8.49 9.21 -12.62
C GLY A 23 -7.04 8.89 -13.00
N TYR A 24 -6.29 9.91 -13.45
CA TYR A 24 -4.89 9.74 -13.84
C TYR A 24 -3.98 9.29 -12.68
N SER A 25 -4.34 9.63 -11.44
CA SER A 25 -3.64 9.20 -10.22
C SER A 25 -3.67 7.68 -10.06
N GLU A 26 -4.84 7.08 -10.26
CA GLU A 26 -5.06 5.65 -10.11
C GLU A 26 -4.37 4.84 -11.22
N ILE A 27 -4.47 5.30 -12.48
CA ILE A 27 -3.71 4.68 -13.59
C ILE A 27 -2.21 4.70 -13.32
N TYR A 28 -1.70 5.80 -12.75
CA TYR A 28 -0.30 5.91 -12.37
C TYR A 28 0.06 4.96 -11.22
N GLN A 29 -0.84 4.72 -10.26
CA GLN A 29 -0.72 3.69 -9.23
C GLN A 29 -0.60 2.29 -9.86
N TYR A 30 -1.50 1.96 -10.80
CA TYR A 30 -1.52 0.66 -11.48
C TYR A 30 -0.22 0.36 -12.23
N ILE A 31 0.34 1.37 -12.91
CA ILE A 31 1.63 1.22 -13.62
C ILE A 31 2.74 0.86 -12.62
N LYS A 32 2.76 1.49 -11.44
CA LYS A 32 3.76 1.15 -10.41
C LYS A 32 3.53 -0.24 -9.85
N TRP A 33 2.29 -0.62 -9.57
CA TRP A 33 1.98 -1.99 -9.14
C TRP A 33 2.46 -3.02 -10.14
N PHE A 34 2.18 -2.82 -11.43
CA PHE A 34 2.66 -3.66 -12.50
C PHE A 34 4.18 -3.79 -12.49
N TRP A 35 4.92 -2.68 -12.38
CA TRP A 35 6.38 -2.71 -12.33
C TRP A 35 6.92 -3.40 -11.08
N ILE A 36 6.30 -3.21 -9.91
CA ILE A 36 6.68 -3.91 -8.67
C ILE A 36 6.55 -5.43 -8.87
N ILE A 37 5.40 -5.88 -9.40
CA ILE A 37 5.12 -7.29 -9.66
C ILE A 37 6.15 -7.85 -10.66
N PHE A 38 6.35 -7.17 -11.79
CA PHE A 38 7.29 -7.57 -12.82
C PHE A 38 8.72 -7.69 -12.28
N LEU A 39 9.18 -6.70 -11.50
CA LEU A 39 10.52 -6.69 -10.94
C LEU A 39 10.72 -7.76 -9.86
N LEU A 40 9.70 -8.12 -9.08
CA LEU A 40 9.76 -9.22 -8.11
C LEU A 40 9.82 -10.58 -8.81
N VAL A 41 9.05 -10.76 -9.87
CA VAL A 41 9.10 -11.97 -10.71
C VAL A 41 10.46 -12.09 -11.38
N TYR A 42 10.98 -11.00 -11.95
CA TYR A 42 12.33 -10.97 -12.52
C TYR A 42 13.41 -11.29 -11.47
N LEU A 43 13.28 -10.74 -10.25
CA LEU A 43 14.19 -11.03 -9.15
C LEU A 43 14.15 -12.52 -8.74
N SER A 44 12.97 -13.14 -8.74
CA SER A 44 12.80 -14.59 -8.52
C SER A 44 13.62 -15.41 -9.51
N PHE A 45 13.56 -15.06 -10.80
CA PHE A 45 14.37 -15.72 -11.83
C PHE A 45 15.86 -15.48 -11.65
N LYS A 46 16.26 -14.22 -11.41
CA LYS A 46 17.67 -13.83 -11.21
C LYS A 46 18.30 -14.55 -10.01
N LYS A 47 17.56 -14.70 -8.92
CA LYS A 47 18.01 -15.32 -7.67
C LYS A 47 17.70 -16.82 -7.58
N ARG A 48 17.03 -17.39 -8.59
CA ARG A 48 16.56 -18.79 -8.63
C ARG A 48 15.82 -19.20 -7.36
N SER A 49 14.99 -18.31 -6.84
CA SER A 49 14.24 -18.53 -5.60
C SER A 49 12.81 -18.05 -5.75
N PHE A 50 11.87 -18.98 -5.63
CA PHE A 50 10.44 -18.68 -5.71
C PHE A 50 9.92 -17.88 -4.51
N SER A 51 10.72 -17.69 -3.45
CA SER A 51 10.31 -16.91 -2.28
C SER A 51 9.90 -15.48 -2.65
N TYR A 52 10.52 -14.87 -3.65
CA TYR A 52 10.17 -13.50 -4.09
C TYR A 52 8.77 -13.41 -4.73
N ASN A 53 8.25 -14.51 -5.29
CA ASN A 53 6.93 -14.52 -5.91
C ASN A 53 5.80 -14.37 -4.91
N VAL A 54 6.01 -14.64 -3.61
CA VAL A 54 4.98 -14.40 -2.59
C VAL A 54 4.64 -12.91 -2.47
N TRP A 55 5.65 -12.04 -2.58
CA TRP A 55 5.46 -10.60 -2.62
C TRP A 55 4.84 -10.17 -3.94
N GLY A 56 5.24 -10.81 -5.06
CA GLY A 56 4.59 -10.62 -6.35
C GLY A 56 3.08 -10.92 -6.29
N LEU A 57 2.70 -12.03 -5.66
CA LEU A 57 1.30 -12.39 -5.41
C LEU A 57 0.59 -11.36 -4.52
N PHE A 58 1.25 -10.90 -3.46
CA PHE A 58 0.71 -9.85 -2.58
C PHE A 58 0.34 -8.58 -3.36
N PHE A 59 1.27 -8.06 -4.18
CA PHE A 59 1.00 -6.85 -4.98
C PHE A 59 0.06 -7.10 -6.15
N THR A 60 0.03 -8.33 -6.68
CA THR A 60 -0.97 -8.70 -7.69
C THR A 60 -2.37 -8.64 -7.10
N TYR A 61 -2.56 -9.12 -5.87
CA TYR A 61 -3.83 -8.97 -5.17
C TYR A 61 -4.19 -7.49 -4.99
N LEU A 62 -3.28 -6.65 -4.48
CA LEU A 62 -3.56 -5.22 -4.31
C LEU A 62 -3.99 -4.56 -5.62
N LEU A 63 -3.28 -4.82 -6.72
CA LEU A 63 -3.65 -4.27 -8.03
C LEU A 63 -5.03 -4.73 -8.50
N LEU A 64 -5.34 -6.02 -8.36
CA LEU A 64 -6.62 -6.57 -8.80
C LEU A 64 -7.77 -6.12 -7.91
N ASP A 65 -7.55 -6.03 -6.61
CA ASP A 65 -8.53 -5.57 -5.64
C ASP A 65 -8.92 -4.12 -5.91
N ASP A 66 -7.95 -3.24 -6.15
CA ASP A 66 -8.13 -1.83 -6.52
C ASP A 66 -8.84 -1.71 -7.88
N ALA A 67 -8.33 -2.38 -8.91
CA ALA A 67 -8.88 -2.28 -10.27
C ALA A 67 -10.27 -2.88 -10.47
N LEU A 68 -10.63 -3.89 -9.67
CA LEU A 68 -11.90 -4.60 -9.76
C LEU A 68 -12.84 -4.30 -8.58
N GLN A 69 -12.41 -3.46 -7.64
CA GLN A 69 -13.16 -3.09 -6.44
C GLN A 69 -13.67 -4.31 -5.67
N PHE A 70 -12.84 -5.35 -5.52
CA PHE A 70 -13.26 -6.59 -4.88
C PHE A 70 -13.62 -6.38 -3.41
N HIS A 71 -12.86 -5.57 -2.69
CA HIS A 71 -13.14 -5.21 -1.30
C HIS A 71 -14.49 -4.49 -1.14
N GLU A 72 -14.91 -3.65 -2.09
CA GLU A 72 -16.23 -2.99 -2.04
C GLU A 72 -17.37 -4.00 -2.21
N ILE A 73 -17.27 -4.87 -3.22
CA ILE A 73 -18.32 -5.86 -3.54
C ILE A 73 -18.43 -6.88 -2.41
N ALA A 74 -17.31 -7.44 -1.98
CA ALA A 74 -17.27 -8.41 -0.89
C ALA A 74 -17.62 -7.75 0.45
N GLY A 75 -17.16 -6.51 0.67
CA GLY A 75 -17.52 -5.70 1.84
C GLY A 75 -19.01 -5.49 1.94
N ALA A 76 -19.70 -5.21 0.82
CA ALA A 76 -21.16 -5.10 0.78
C ALA A 76 -21.89 -6.41 1.06
N ILE A 77 -21.30 -7.55 0.69
CA ILE A 77 -21.84 -8.87 1.05
C ILE A 77 -21.72 -9.09 2.56
N VAL A 78 -20.55 -8.82 3.14
CA VAL A 78 -20.30 -8.97 4.59
C VAL A 78 -21.18 -8.00 5.39
N ALA A 79 -21.27 -6.74 4.98
CA ALA A 79 -22.06 -5.68 5.59
C ALA A 79 -23.54 -6.05 5.76
N ARG A 80 -24.14 -6.75 4.78
CA ARG A 80 -25.54 -7.22 4.84
C ARG A 80 -25.80 -8.25 5.94
N GLY A 81 -24.77 -8.98 6.37
CA GLY A 81 -24.86 -9.95 7.46
C GLY A 81 -24.62 -9.36 8.85
N LEU A 82 -24.18 -8.10 8.93
CA LEU A 82 -23.90 -7.43 10.20
C LEU A 82 -25.14 -6.74 10.77
N PRO A 83 -25.26 -6.62 12.11
CA PRO A 83 -26.29 -5.80 12.70
C PRO A 83 -26.13 -4.35 12.24
N ASN A 84 -27.25 -3.63 12.06
CA ASN A 84 -27.26 -2.26 11.54
C ASN A 84 -26.81 -1.24 12.60
N VAL A 85 -25.55 -1.34 13.02
CA VAL A 85 -24.90 -0.45 13.99
C VAL A 85 -23.65 0.17 13.34
N SER A 86 -23.64 1.50 13.26
CA SER A 86 -22.42 2.25 12.93
C SER A 86 -21.45 2.21 14.10
N PHE A 87 -20.19 1.87 13.85
CA PHE A 87 -19.13 1.87 14.85
C PHE A 87 -18.10 2.95 14.53
N ALA A 88 -17.68 3.72 15.54
CA ALA A 88 -16.67 4.77 15.42
C ALA A 88 -16.95 5.85 14.35
N GLY A 89 -18.19 6.01 13.88
CA GLY A 89 -18.54 6.96 12.80
C GLY A 89 -18.46 6.38 11.39
N LEU A 90 -18.02 5.13 11.26
CA LEU A 90 -17.99 4.39 9.99
C LEU A 90 -19.36 3.85 9.60
N ARG A 91 -19.61 3.78 8.31
CA ARG A 91 -20.76 3.07 7.74
C ARG A 91 -20.52 1.58 7.88
N ILE A 92 -21.59 0.80 7.89
CA ILE A 92 -21.49 -0.67 7.95
C ILE A 92 -20.80 -1.24 6.70
N GLN A 93 -20.96 -0.54 5.57
CA GLN A 93 -20.21 -0.84 4.34
C GLN A 93 -18.70 -0.77 4.58
N ASP A 94 -18.20 0.37 5.08
CA ASP A 94 -16.78 0.59 5.39
C ASP A 94 -16.26 -0.47 6.38
N ILE A 95 -17.05 -0.86 7.39
CA ILE A 95 -16.71 -1.96 8.30
C ILE A 95 -16.56 -3.28 7.54
N GLY A 96 -17.49 -3.58 6.63
CA GLY A 96 -17.43 -4.78 5.80
C GLY A 96 -16.19 -4.81 4.90
N GLU A 97 -15.85 -3.67 4.28
CA GLU A 97 -14.65 -3.50 3.46
C GLU A 97 -13.38 -3.73 4.29
N LEU A 98 -13.26 -3.11 5.46
CA LEU A 98 -12.13 -3.31 6.37
C LEU A 98 -11.98 -4.78 6.80
N MET A 99 -13.10 -5.47 7.07
CA MET A 99 -13.08 -6.89 7.43
C MET A 99 -12.56 -7.75 6.28
N VAL A 100 -13.00 -7.49 5.05
CA VAL A 100 -12.54 -8.24 3.87
C VAL A 100 -11.07 -7.96 3.59
N SER A 101 -10.68 -6.70 3.43
CA SER A 101 -9.31 -6.30 3.12
C SER A 101 -8.34 -6.73 4.23
N GLY A 102 -8.74 -6.59 5.49
CA GLY A 102 -7.97 -7.05 6.64
C GLY A 102 -7.79 -8.58 6.67
N THR A 103 -8.84 -9.34 6.34
CA THR A 103 -8.77 -10.81 6.30
C THR A 103 -7.86 -11.29 5.18
N VAL A 104 -8.03 -10.78 3.96
CA VAL A 104 -7.20 -11.20 2.82
C VAL A 104 -5.76 -10.76 3.00
N GLY A 105 -5.55 -9.51 3.45
CA GLY A 105 -4.23 -9.00 3.80
C GLY A 105 -3.53 -9.88 4.84
N LEU A 106 -4.23 -10.31 5.88
CA LEU A 106 -3.68 -11.22 6.90
C LEU A 106 -3.30 -12.58 6.31
N VAL A 107 -4.15 -13.18 5.47
CA VAL A 107 -3.84 -14.45 4.80
C VAL A 107 -2.59 -14.33 3.93
N LEU A 108 -2.47 -13.25 3.15
CA LEU A 108 -1.29 -13.00 2.32
C LEU A 108 -0.04 -12.77 3.16
N LEU A 109 -0.13 -12.02 4.27
CA LEU A 109 0.98 -11.82 5.20
C LEU A 109 1.41 -13.12 5.89
N LEU A 110 0.48 -14.05 6.17
CA LEU A 110 0.82 -15.37 6.67
C LEU A 110 1.60 -16.19 5.64
N LEU A 111 1.24 -16.11 4.35
CA LEU A 111 2.04 -16.74 3.27
C LEU A 111 3.45 -16.13 3.18
N VAL A 112 3.56 -14.80 3.31
CA VAL A 112 4.85 -14.10 3.41
C VAL A 112 5.63 -14.61 4.64
N LEU A 113 4.98 -14.77 5.78
CA LEU A 113 5.62 -15.25 7.01
C LEU A 113 6.16 -16.68 6.86
N LEU A 114 5.39 -17.58 6.26
CA LEU A 114 5.82 -18.96 5.99
C LEU A 114 7.06 -18.98 5.09
N THR A 115 7.03 -18.24 3.98
CA THR A 115 8.17 -18.15 3.07
C THR A 115 9.35 -17.38 3.69
N TYR A 116 9.11 -16.46 4.61
CA TYR A 116 10.13 -15.76 5.39
C TYR A 116 10.89 -16.72 6.32
N ILE A 117 10.17 -17.59 7.03
CA ILE A 117 10.76 -18.59 7.92
C ILE A 117 11.63 -19.57 7.11
N LEU A 118 11.17 -19.98 5.93
CA LEU A 118 11.88 -20.93 5.06
C LEU A 118 12.94 -20.28 4.15
N GLY A 119 12.89 -18.95 3.98
CA GLY A 119 13.67 -18.22 2.99
C GLY A 119 15.11 -17.91 3.41
N SER A 120 15.91 -17.46 2.44
CA SER A 120 17.31 -17.08 2.65
C SER A 120 17.44 -15.83 3.52
N LYS A 121 18.62 -15.63 4.13
CA LYS A 121 18.92 -14.40 4.92
C LYS A 121 18.72 -13.12 4.11
N VAL A 122 18.99 -13.17 2.80
CA VAL A 122 18.79 -12.04 1.89
C VAL A 122 17.30 -11.77 1.69
N PHE A 123 16.50 -12.81 1.46
CA PHE A 123 15.05 -12.68 1.33
C PHE A 123 14.40 -12.14 2.61
N ARG A 124 14.88 -12.56 3.78
CA ARG A 124 14.40 -12.06 5.08
C ARG A 124 14.64 -10.56 5.24
N LYS A 125 15.84 -10.08 4.89
CA LYS A 125 16.16 -8.64 4.91
C LYS A 125 15.25 -7.84 3.98
N LEU A 126 15.04 -8.34 2.75
CA LEU A 126 14.08 -7.73 1.83
C LEU A 126 12.68 -7.70 2.43
N SER A 127 12.24 -8.80 3.03
CA SER A 127 10.90 -8.89 3.60
C SER A 127 10.69 -7.96 4.80
N HIS A 128 11.70 -7.68 5.62
CA HIS A 128 11.60 -6.65 6.66
C HIS A 128 11.33 -5.26 6.08
N ASP A 129 12.08 -4.87 5.05
CA ASP A 129 11.90 -3.59 4.38
C ASP A 129 10.51 -3.51 3.74
N MET A 130 10.05 -4.60 3.09
CA MET A 130 8.73 -4.66 2.48
C MET A 130 7.60 -4.61 3.51
N VAL A 131 7.71 -5.34 4.63
CA VAL A 131 6.71 -5.26 5.72
C VAL A 131 6.65 -3.84 6.30
N LEU A 132 7.79 -3.18 6.50
CA LEU A 132 7.82 -1.79 6.94
C LEU A 132 7.09 -0.87 5.95
N LEU A 133 7.39 -1.00 4.65
CA LEU A 133 6.75 -0.18 3.62
C LEU A 133 5.25 -0.46 3.50
N ILE A 134 4.83 -1.73 3.61
CA ILE A 134 3.41 -2.10 3.66
C ILE A 134 2.73 -1.53 4.90
N ALA A 135 3.39 -1.53 6.06
CA ALA A 135 2.82 -0.92 7.26
C ALA A 135 2.60 0.58 7.08
N VAL A 136 3.54 1.30 6.43
CA VAL A 136 3.36 2.71 6.09
C VAL A 136 2.24 2.89 5.06
N LEU A 137 2.14 2.00 4.07
CA LEU A 137 1.06 2.03 3.09
C LEU A 137 -0.31 1.86 3.74
N ILE A 138 -0.48 0.84 4.60
CA ILE A 138 -1.73 0.60 5.35
C ILE A 138 -2.05 1.80 6.25
N PHE A 139 -1.04 2.43 6.86
CA PHE A 139 -1.27 3.63 7.64
C PHE A 139 -1.87 4.76 6.77
N CYS A 140 -1.28 5.03 5.61
CA CYS A 140 -1.79 6.05 4.68
C CYS A 140 -3.18 5.70 4.13
N GLY A 141 -3.39 4.47 3.64
CA GLY A 141 -4.62 4.09 2.96
C GLY A 141 -5.78 3.70 3.84
N VAL A 142 -5.51 3.17 5.04
CA VAL A 142 -6.56 2.64 5.93
C VAL A 142 -6.73 3.52 7.15
N VAL A 143 -5.64 3.85 7.85
CA VAL A 143 -5.75 4.59 9.12
C VAL A 143 -6.16 6.04 8.86
N VAL A 144 -5.54 6.70 7.88
CA VAL A 144 -5.89 8.09 7.53
C VAL A 144 -7.30 8.15 6.96
N ASP A 145 -7.70 7.22 6.08
CA ASP A 145 -9.08 7.14 5.56
C ASP A 145 -10.11 6.97 6.69
N VAL A 146 -9.92 5.99 7.58
CA VAL A 146 -10.82 5.78 8.72
C VAL A 146 -10.94 7.04 9.57
N VAL A 147 -9.83 7.72 9.85
CA VAL A 147 -9.85 9.00 10.59
C VAL A 147 -10.59 10.07 9.80
N HIS A 148 -10.30 10.21 8.51
CA HIS A 148 -10.92 11.18 7.60
C HIS A 148 -12.44 11.02 7.54
N THR A 149 -12.92 9.79 7.45
CA THR A 149 -14.35 9.43 7.36
C THR A 149 -15.04 9.56 8.73
N SER A 150 -14.35 9.24 9.82
CA SER A 150 -14.93 9.23 11.17
C SER A 150 -15.06 10.62 11.81
N ILE A 151 -14.23 11.60 11.40
CA ILE A 151 -14.26 12.94 12.01
C ILE A 151 -15.16 13.92 11.24
N ASN A 152 -15.99 14.65 11.98
CA ASN A 152 -16.76 15.76 11.42
C ASN A 152 -15.93 17.05 11.44
N ALA A 153 -14.90 17.12 10.58
CA ALA A 153 -14.00 18.27 10.47
C ALA A 153 -14.42 19.27 9.37
N ASN A 154 -13.82 20.47 9.40
CA ASN A 154 -14.06 21.48 8.36
C ASN A 154 -13.47 21.05 7.00
N LYS A 155 -13.90 21.72 5.91
CA LYS A 155 -13.48 21.39 4.53
C LYS A 155 -11.96 21.38 4.33
N VAL A 156 -11.24 22.25 5.04
CA VAL A 156 -9.77 22.36 4.93
C VAL A 156 -9.09 21.12 5.52
N ILE A 157 -9.49 20.71 6.72
CA ILE A 157 -8.93 19.52 7.39
C ILE A 157 -9.26 18.26 6.60
N LYS A 158 -10.49 18.11 6.11
CA LYS A 158 -10.86 16.99 5.24
C LYS A 158 -10.02 16.94 3.96
N GLY A 159 -9.82 18.11 3.32
CA GLY A 159 -8.98 18.21 2.13
C GLY A 159 -7.51 17.90 2.37
N LEU A 160 -6.98 18.17 3.58
CA LEU A 160 -5.61 17.80 3.96
C LEU A 160 -5.49 16.30 4.25
N LEU A 161 -6.47 15.69 4.93
CA LEU A 161 -6.46 14.27 5.21
C LEU A 161 -6.51 13.44 3.93
N GLY A 162 -7.42 13.74 3.01
CA GLY A 162 -7.45 13.07 1.71
C GLY A 162 -6.15 13.27 0.89
N LEU A 163 -5.46 14.42 1.04
CA LEU A 163 -4.15 14.60 0.41
C LEU A 163 -3.06 13.72 1.06
N ILE A 164 -3.12 13.54 2.39
CA ILE A 164 -2.17 12.69 3.12
C ILE A 164 -2.43 11.21 2.81
N GLU A 165 -3.68 10.83 2.67
CA GLU A 165 -4.15 9.51 2.26
C GLU A 165 -3.63 9.18 0.84
N ASP A 166 -4.23 9.76 -0.19
CA ASP A 166 -3.89 9.50 -1.61
C ASP A 166 -2.42 9.80 -1.92
N GLY A 167 -1.93 10.93 -1.40
CA GLY A 167 -0.55 11.37 -1.63
C GLY A 167 0.46 10.51 -0.88
N GLY A 168 0.11 10.04 0.31
CA GLY A 168 0.93 9.14 1.11
C GLY A 168 1.08 7.79 0.41
N GLU A 169 -0.02 7.20 -0.05
CA GLU A 169 0.02 5.96 -0.82
C GLU A 169 0.90 6.09 -2.07
N MET A 170 0.69 7.16 -2.84
CA MET A 170 1.48 7.46 -4.04
C MET A 170 2.99 7.47 -3.77
N VAL A 171 3.40 8.11 -2.68
CA VAL A 171 4.81 8.21 -2.29
C VAL A 171 5.33 6.85 -1.87
N VAL A 172 4.60 6.12 -1.03
CA VAL A 172 5.02 4.81 -0.51
C VAL A 172 5.14 3.79 -1.65
N VAL A 173 4.17 3.70 -2.56
CA VAL A 173 4.25 2.80 -3.72
C VAL A 173 5.44 3.16 -4.62
N SER A 174 5.76 4.45 -4.77
CA SER A 174 6.95 4.88 -5.50
C SER A 174 8.24 4.42 -4.83
N ILE A 175 8.32 4.50 -3.49
CA ILE A 175 9.45 4.01 -2.71
C ILE A 175 9.57 2.49 -2.83
N ILE A 176 8.46 1.75 -2.77
CA ILE A 176 8.45 0.29 -2.97
C ILE A 176 8.99 -0.06 -4.36
N CYS A 177 8.47 0.58 -5.41
CA CYS A 177 8.91 0.36 -6.79
C CYS A 177 10.42 0.63 -6.96
N TRP A 178 10.89 1.77 -6.44
CA TRP A 178 12.31 2.12 -6.45
C TRP A 178 13.16 1.11 -5.68
N TYR A 179 12.70 0.70 -4.49
CA TYR A 179 13.40 -0.26 -3.64
C TYR A 179 13.57 -1.61 -4.36
N VAL A 180 12.49 -2.17 -4.91
CA VAL A 180 12.54 -3.44 -5.65
C VAL A 180 13.43 -3.32 -6.90
N PHE A 181 13.39 -2.18 -7.60
CA PHE A 181 14.29 -1.90 -8.71
C PHE A 181 15.77 -1.92 -8.27
N LEU A 182 16.10 -1.28 -7.15
CA LEU A 182 17.46 -1.31 -6.60
C LEU A 182 17.92 -2.73 -6.25
N GLN A 183 17.04 -3.56 -5.69
CA GLN A 183 17.36 -4.97 -5.39
C GLN A 183 17.67 -5.80 -6.65
N ASN A 184 17.17 -5.37 -7.81
CA ASN A 184 17.48 -5.99 -9.09
C ASN A 184 18.82 -5.54 -9.68
N ILE A 185 19.33 -4.37 -9.32
CA ILE A 185 20.58 -3.82 -9.85
C ILE A 185 21.77 -4.10 -8.93
N ARG A 186 21.60 -3.97 -7.61
CA ARG A 186 22.70 -4.12 -6.67
C ARG A 186 23.18 -5.56 -6.55
N ASN A 187 24.50 -5.71 -6.47
CA ASN A 187 25.14 -6.97 -6.13
C ASN A 187 25.00 -7.23 -4.62
N GLU A 188 25.10 -8.48 -4.20
CA GLU A 188 24.86 -8.87 -2.79
C GLU A 188 25.87 -8.29 -1.79
N GLU A 189 26.91 -7.62 -2.25
CA GLU A 189 27.96 -7.05 -1.41
C GLU A 189 27.66 -5.59 -0.98
N ASP A 190 26.84 -4.85 -1.74
CA ASP A 190 26.48 -3.45 -1.47
C ASP A 190 25.19 -3.33 -0.63
N LYS A 191 25.22 -3.89 0.58
CA LYS A 191 24.03 -4.06 1.44
C LYS A 191 23.82 -2.88 2.38
N VAL A 192 23.04 -1.90 1.93
CA VAL A 192 22.26 -1.05 2.85
C VAL A 192 20.79 -1.38 2.64
N ASN A 193 20.23 -2.20 3.52
CA ASN A 193 18.78 -2.42 3.59
C ASN A 193 18.15 -1.21 4.30
N LEU A 194 16.90 -0.90 3.96
CA LEU A 194 16.22 0.29 4.48
C LEU A 194 16.12 0.23 6.01
N PHE A 195 15.77 -0.93 6.55
CA PHE A 195 15.70 -1.18 7.99
C PHE A 195 17.08 -1.06 8.64
N ASP A 196 18.13 -1.62 8.03
CA ASP A 196 19.50 -1.52 8.56
C ASP A 196 19.95 -0.04 8.62
N PHE A 197 19.60 0.76 7.61
CA PHE A 197 19.88 2.20 7.57
C PHE A 197 19.10 2.98 8.63
N LEU A 198 17.79 2.72 8.77
CA LEU A 198 16.94 3.39 9.75
C LEU A 198 17.33 3.02 11.19
N TYR A 199 17.52 1.72 11.45
CA TYR A 199 17.97 1.21 12.75
C TYR A 199 19.30 1.82 13.15
N PHE A 200 20.29 1.85 12.24
CA PHE A 200 21.60 2.42 12.53
C PHE A 200 21.56 3.92 12.81
N ASN A 201 20.75 4.68 12.08
CA ASN A 201 20.70 6.14 12.23
C ASN A 201 19.80 6.63 13.37
N LEU A 202 18.71 5.93 13.68
CA LEU A 202 17.72 6.37 14.68
C LEU A 202 18.03 5.84 16.08
N ILE A 203 18.47 4.59 16.21
CA ILE A 203 18.65 3.93 17.51
C ILE A 203 20.09 4.08 18.02
N LYS A 204 21.09 4.10 17.12
CA LYS A 204 22.50 4.25 17.54
C LYS A 204 22.93 5.69 17.82
N ARG A 205 22.13 6.69 17.41
CA ARG A 205 22.36 8.10 17.78
C ARG A 205 21.69 8.50 19.09
N SER A 206 20.81 7.65 19.64
CA SER A 206 20.08 7.88 20.88
C SER A 206 20.66 7.10 22.08
N ALA A 207 21.80 6.42 21.89
CA ALA A 207 22.59 5.73 22.91
C ALA A 207 24.02 6.29 22.93
#